data_AF-A0A8T3XZP6-F1
#
_entry.id   AF-A0A8T3XZP6-F1
#
_cell.length_a   1.000
_cell.length_b   1.000
_cell.length_c   1.000
_cell.angle_alpha   90.00
_cell.angle_beta   90.00
_cell.angle_gamma   90.00
#
_symmetry.space_group_name_H-M   'P 1'
#
loop_
_entity.id
_entity.type
_entity.pdbx_description
1 polymer ?
#
loop_
_entity_poly.entity_id
_entity_poly.type
_entity_poly.pdbx_seq_one_letter_code
_entity_poly.pdbx_strand_id
1 'polypeptide(L)' 'MAAVDFFNSLDYLEPKCPGCSARIDYGVTTEFNDVKQVHVCSLCGRVV' A
#
# COMPACT_ATOMS: atom_id res chain seq x y z
N MET A 1 28.30 4.42 -24.17
CA MET A 1 27.88 4.78 -22.80
C MET A 1 26.38 4.52 -22.72
N ALA A 2 25.98 3.31 -22.31
CA ALA A 2 24.58 2.99 -22.09
C ALA A 2 24.25 3.43 -20.66
N ALA A 3 23.47 4.50 -20.55
CA ALA A 3 22.91 4.93 -19.27
C ALA A 3 22.00 3.79 -18.78
N VAL A 4 22.41 3.18 -17.68
CA VAL A 4 21.64 2.19 -16.95
C VAL A 4 20.44 2.89 -16.33
N ASP A 5 19.27 2.78 -16.96
CA ASP A 5 17.97 3.24 -16.45
C ASP A 5 17.54 2.34 -15.27
N PHE A 6 18.32 2.36 -14.18
CA PHE A 6 18.09 1.56 -12.97
C PHE A 6 17.23 2.28 -11.91
N PHE A 7 16.72 3.48 -12.23
CA PHE A 7 16.08 4.37 -11.26
C PHE A 7 14.67 4.79 -11.67
N ASN A 8 13.90 3.90 -12.30
CA ASN A 8 12.47 4.15 -12.56
C ASN A 8 11.60 3.03 -11.96
N SER A 9 11.85 2.69 -10.70
CA SER A 9 11.06 1.69 -9.96
C SER A 9 10.77 2.11 -8.51
N LEU A 10 10.85 3.41 -8.20
CA LEU A 10 10.37 3.92 -6.91
C LEU A 10 8.83 3.86 -6.82
N ASP A 11 8.13 3.88 -7.96
CA ASP A 11 6.65 3.75 -8.02
C ASP A 11 6.14 2.37 -7.55
N TYR A 12 7.04 1.38 -7.47
CA TYR A 12 6.75 0.03 -7.00
C TYR A 12 7.00 -0.18 -5.49
N LEU A 13 7.55 0.82 -4.79
CA LEU A 13 7.79 0.70 -3.33
C LEU A 13 6.58 1.11 -2.48
N GLU A 14 5.61 1.82 -3.04
CA GLU A 14 4.44 2.25 -2.29
C GLU A 14 3.41 1.11 -2.27
N PRO A 15 3.19 0.42 -1.13
CA PRO A 15 2.16 -0.60 -1.05
C PRO A 15 0.81 0.03 -1.38
N LYS A 16 0.00 -0.61 -2.23
CA LYS A 16 -1.33 -0.14 -2.65
C LYS A 16 -2.39 -1.15 -2.21
N CYS A 17 -3.55 -0.66 -1.79
CA CYS A 17 -4.65 -1.49 -1.36
C CYS A 17 -5.18 -2.30 -2.57
N PRO A 18 -5.30 -3.63 -2.47
CA PRO A 18 -5.77 -4.47 -3.58
C PRO A 18 -7.26 -4.26 -3.91
N GLY A 19 -8.01 -3.55 -3.06
CA GLY A 19 -9.43 -3.27 -3.27
C GLY A 19 -9.70 -1.97 -4.01
N CYS A 20 -9.06 -0.88 -3.58
CA CYS A 20 -9.34 0.46 -4.12
C CYS A 20 -8.12 1.13 -4.75
N SER A 21 -6.98 0.43 -4.86
CA SER A 21 -5.69 0.96 -5.35
C SER A 21 -5.13 2.17 -4.60
N ALA A 22 -5.76 2.56 -3.49
CA ALA A 22 -5.29 3.63 -2.64
C ALA A 22 -3.93 3.26 -2.03
N ARG A 23 -3.06 4.25 -1.85
CA ARG A 23 -1.78 4.03 -1.18
C ARG A 23 -2.00 3.55 0.26
N ILE A 24 -1.32 2.49 0.65
CA ILE A 24 -1.28 1.94 2.01
C ILE A 24 -0.27 2.78 2.80
N ASP A 25 -0.79 3.57 3.72
CA ASP A 25 -0.04 4.27 4.76
C ASP A 25 -0.56 3.76 6.10
N TYR A 26 0.28 3.00 6.80
CA TYR A 26 -0.10 2.41 8.08
C TYR A 26 -0.39 3.50 9.12
N GLY A 27 -1.65 3.61 9.54
CA GLY A 27 -2.13 4.67 10.45
C GLY A 27 -2.74 5.91 9.77
N VAL A 28 -2.79 5.97 8.43
CA VAL A 28 -3.49 7.04 7.69
C VAL A 28 -4.60 6.48 6.81
N THR A 29 -4.28 5.48 5.97
CA THR A 29 -5.25 4.86 5.05
C THR A 29 -5.57 3.42 5.42
N THR A 30 -5.00 2.94 6.53
CA THR A 30 -5.29 1.65 7.12
C THR A 30 -5.62 1.78 8.59
N GLU A 31 -6.54 0.94 9.03
CA GLU A 31 -6.96 0.77 10.42
C GLU A 31 -6.63 -0.65 10.87
N PHE A 32 -6.14 -0.78 12.10
CA PHE A 32 -5.91 -2.08 12.70
C PHE A 32 -7.21 -2.64 13.26
N ASN A 33 -7.61 -3.83 12.80
CA ASN A 33 -8.76 -4.55 13.33
C ASN A 33 -8.30 -5.50 14.44
N ASP A 34 -8.61 -5.15 15.70
CA ASP A 34 -8.17 -5.91 16.88
C ASP A 34 -8.81 -7.31 16.95
N VAL A 35 -10.03 -7.48 16.46
CA VAL A 35 -10.76 -8.76 16.48
C VAL A 35 -10.07 -9.79 15.58
N LYS A 36 -9.63 -9.35 14.40
CA LYS A 36 -9.01 -10.22 13.39
C LYS A 36 -7.49 -10.19 13.41
N GLN A 37 -6.88 -9.28 14.17
CA GLN A 37 -5.44 -9.04 14.20
C GLN A 37 -4.85 -8.74 12.81
N VAL A 38 -5.59 -7.98 11.98
CA VAL A 38 -5.19 -7.61 10.60
C VAL A 38 -5.35 -6.12 10.36
N HIS A 39 -4.61 -5.57 9.40
CA HIS A 39 -4.87 -4.22 8.89
C HIS A 39 -5.95 -4.27 7.82
N VAL A 40 -6.86 -3.31 7.87
CA VAL A 40 -7.89 -3.09 6.87
C VAL A 40 -7.71 -1.70 6.28
N CYS A 41 -7.94 -1.55 4.98
CA CYS A 41 -7.96 -0.25 4.36
C CYS A 41 -9.17 0.55 4.85
N SER A 42 -8.94 1.74 5.39
CA SER A 42 -9.99 2.65 5.87
C SER A 42 -10.92 3.16 4.76
N LEU A 43 -10.44 3.13 3.51
CA LEU A 43 -11.20 3.63 2.36
C LEU A 43 -12.16 2.61 1.75
N CYS A 44 -11.82 1.32 1.79
CA CYS A 44 -12.65 0.27 1.17
C CYS A 44 -12.98 -0.93 2.07
N GLY A 45 -12.48 -0.95 3.30
CA GLY A 45 -12.71 -2.01 4.28
C GLY A 45 -12.05 -3.35 3.96
N ARG A 46 -11.27 -3.44 2.89
CA ARG A 46 -10.58 -4.67 2.48
C ARG A 46 -9.30 -4.86 3.29
N VAL A 47 -8.96 -6.11 3.59
CA VAL A 47 -7.69 -6.46 4.25
C VAL A 47 -6.51 -6.05 3.36
N VAL A 48 -5.50 -5.44 3.99
CA VAL A 48 -4.26 -4.94 3.38
C VAL A 48 -3.04 -5.55 4.04
#